data_AF-A0A2P6P9D4-F1
#
_entry.id   AF-A0A2P6P9D4-F1
#
_cell.length_a   1.000
_cell.length_b   1.000
_cell.length_c   1.000
_cell.angle_alpha   90.00
_cell.angle_beta   90.00
_cell.angle_gamma   90.00
#
_symmetry.space_group_name_H-M   'P 1'
#
loop_
_entity.id
_entity.type
_entity.pdbx_description
1 polymer ?
#
loop_
_entity_poly.entity_id
_entity_poly.type
_entity_poly.pdbx_seq_one_letter_code
_entity_poly.pdbx_strand_id
1 'polypeptide(L)'
;MGGVIVEIQVGMGPCGELRYPAYPESNGTWKFPGIGEFECYDKSMKASLEASGEAQGKRDWGRTGPHDSGQHNQFPEDTGFFKRDGTWNTEYGQFFLEWYSEKLLRNGNRLLAAAKGVFQGTGAKLSGKVAGIHWHYRTRSHAAELTAGYYNTRRRDGYIPTAKMFSKHGVVLNFTCMEMKDGEQPDNANCSPEGLVQQVKMATKSAGIELAGESALERYDSGAYGQVLATSRSDSGNALSAFTYLRLNKRLFEGDNWRNMVEFVKGMAEGARNKRLLECDSTGTDLFVGFIKEKNVQEEKETVLV
;
A
#
# COMPACT_ATOMS: atom_id res chain seq x y z
N MET A 1 -11.00 -2.14 25.00
CA MET A 1 -10.94 -3.12 23.88
C MET A 1 -10.25 -4.45 24.27
N GLY A 2 -10.35 -4.94 25.51
CA GLY A 2 -10.10 -6.34 25.89
C GLY A 2 -8.80 -7.05 25.45
N GLY A 3 -7.79 -6.35 24.92
CA GLY A 3 -6.56 -6.95 24.39
C GLY A 3 -6.67 -7.64 23.02
N VAL A 4 -7.89 -7.81 22.48
CA VAL A 4 -8.13 -8.51 21.19
C VAL A 4 -7.91 -7.58 19.99
N ILE A 5 -8.43 -6.36 20.06
CA ILE A 5 -8.26 -5.35 19.01
C ILE A 5 -6.99 -4.55 19.33
N VAL A 6 -5.91 -4.83 18.60
CA VAL A 6 -4.59 -4.20 18.81
C VAL A 6 -4.35 -3.01 17.90
N GLU A 7 -5.06 -2.93 16.76
CA GLU A 7 -4.86 -1.89 15.74
C GLU A 7 -6.19 -1.52 15.08
N ILE A 8 -6.36 -0.23 14.79
CA ILE A 8 -7.43 0.33 13.96
C ILE A 8 -6.79 1.01 12.75
N GLN A 9 -6.97 0.41 11.56
CA GLN A 9 -6.56 1.04 10.31
C GLN A 9 -7.63 2.00 9.81
N VAL A 10 -7.28 3.29 9.72
CA VAL A 10 -8.18 4.35 9.28
C VAL A 10 -8.19 4.41 7.76
N GLY A 11 -9.30 4.04 7.14
CA GLY A 11 -9.50 4.17 5.70
C GLY A 11 -9.56 5.64 5.27
N MET A 12 -8.71 6.04 4.31
CA MET A 12 -8.58 7.46 3.89
C MET A 12 -8.91 7.71 2.41
N GLY A 13 -9.36 6.69 1.69
CA GLY A 13 -9.64 6.77 0.26
C GLY A 13 -9.94 5.38 -0.34
N PRO A 14 -9.82 5.23 -1.67
CA PRO A 14 -10.04 3.97 -2.38
C PRO A 14 -9.18 2.85 -1.80
N CYS A 15 -9.75 1.65 -1.64
CA CYS A 15 -9.09 0.52 -0.99
C CYS A 15 -8.61 0.79 0.46
N GLY A 16 -9.13 1.84 1.12
CA GLY A 16 -8.67 2.29 2.44
C GLY A 16 -7.41 3.15 2.41
N GLU A 17 -6.83 3.41 1.24
CA GLU A 17 -5.52 4.06 1.08
C GLU A 17 -5.65 5.59 1.05
N LEU A 18 -4.66 6.30 1.58
CA LEU A 18 -4.53 7.75 1.44
C LEU A 18 -4.09 8.10 0.01
N ARG A 19 -5.02 8.10 -0.94
CA ARG A 19 -4.78 8.52 -2.33
C ARG A 19 -6.07 8.89 -3.05
N TYR A 20 -5.91 9.43 -4.25
CA TYR A 20 -7.00 9.55 -5.22
C TYR A 20 -7.22 8.25 -6.03
N PRO A 21 -8.42 8.04 -6.61
CA PRO A 21 -8.74 6.87 -7.43
C PRO A 21 -8.16 6.95 -8.87
N ALA A 22 -6.90 7.36 -9.04
CA ALA A 22 -6.31 7.70 -10.33
C ALA A 22 -6.10 6.55 -11.33
N TYR A 23 -6.26 5.29 -10.90
CA TYR A 23 -6.05 4.08 -11.72
C TYR A 23 -7.21 3.08 -11.53
N PRO A 24 -8.44 3.42 -11.95
CA PRO A 24 -9.58 2.53 -11.80
C PRO A 24 -9.48 1.35 -12.79
N GLU A 25 -9.19 0.15 -12.29
CA GLU A 25 -9.15 -1.07 -13.11
C GLU A 25 -10.54 -1.53 -13.60
N SER A 26 -11.61 -1.05 -12.94
CA SER A 26 -12.98 -1.42 -13.30
C SER A 26 -13.28 -1.10 -14.77
N ASN A 27 -13.88 -2.06 -15.46
CA ASN A 27 -14.29 -1.95 -16.87
C ASN A 27 -13.16 -1.62 -17.86
N GLY A 28 -11.89 -1.79 -17.46
CA GLY A 28 -10.73 -1.55 -18.31
C GLY A 28 -10.43 -0.07 -18.59
N THR A 29 -10.97 0.86 -17.78
CA THR A 29 -10.68 2.30 -17.87
C THR A 29 -9.19 2.55 -17.78
N TRP A 30 -8.52 1.92 -16.81
CA TRP A 30 -7.08 1.93 -16.67
C TRP A 30 -6.50 0.51 -16.77
N LYS A 31 -5.29 0.41 -17.31
CA LYS A 31 -4.47 -0.80 -17.37
C LYS A 31 -3.03 -0.46 -17.01
N PHE A 32 -2.42 -1.33 -16.21
CA PHE A 32 -0.99 -1.22 -15.91
C PHE A 32 -0.16 -1.25 -17.20
N PRO A 33 0.86 -0.38 -17.36
CA PRO A 33 1.37 0.59 -16.39
C PRO A 33 0.95 2.05 -16.70
N GLY A 34 -0.29 2.32 -17.11
CA GLY A 34 -0.71 3.68 -17.49
C GLY A 34 -0.52 4.75 -16.41
N ILE A 35 -0.34 6.01 -16.82
CA ILE A 35 -0.11 7.16 -15.92
C ILE A 35 -1.27 7.47 -14.95
N GLY A 36 -2.48 7.03 -15.27
CA GLY A 36 -3.70 7.44 -14.54
C GLY A 36 -4.13 8.87 -14.88
N GLU A 37 -5.12 9.39 -14.14
CA GLU A 37 -5.61 10.77 -14.32
C GLU A 37 -5.75 11.52 -12.98
N PHE A 38 -5.77 12.86 -13.05
CA PHE A 38 -6.03 13.69 -11.88
C PHE A 38 -7.52 13.65 -11.52
N GLU A 39 -7.85 13.31 -10.29
CA GLU A 39 -9.23 13.11 -9.81
C GLU A 39 -9.70 14.32 -8.99
N CYS A 40 -9.77 15.49 -9.64
CA CYS A 40 -10.07 16.76 -8.97
C CYS A 40 -11.14 17.61 -9.67
N TYR A 41 -11.99 16.99 -10.48
CA TYR A 41 -12.92 17.71 -11.35
C TYR A 41 -14.35 17.84 -10.79
N ASP A 42 -14.61 17.39 -9.56
CA ASP A 42 -15.86 17.67 -8.88
C ASP A 42 -15.99 19.17 -8.52
N LYS A 43 -17.22 19.60 -8.25
CA LYS A 43 -17.54 21.01 -7.98
C LYS A 43 -16.74 21.59 -6.81
N SER A 44 -16.49 20.81 -5.76
CA SER A 44 -15.82 21.27 -4.55
C SER A 44 -14.31 21.41 -4.78
N MET A 45 -13.69 20.43 -5.44
CA MET A 45 -12.27 20.51 -5.80
C MET A 45 -12.01 21.65 -6.78
N LYS A 46 -12.85 21.83 -7.81
CA LYS A 46 -12.74 22.97 -8.73
C LYS A 46 -12.81 24.32 -8.03
N ALA A 47 -13.80 24.55 -7.17
CA ALA A 47 -13.91 25.78 -6.40
C ALA A 47 -12.69 26.00 -5.46
N SER A 48 -12.18 24.90 -4.89
CA SER A 48 -10.97 24.92 -4.05
C SER A 48 -9.70 25.24 -4.83
N LEU A 49 -9.59 24.82 -6.09
CA LEU A 49 -8.47 25.15 -6.98
C LEU A 49 -8.54 26.62 -7.40
N GLU A 50 -9.72 27.10 -7.78
CA GLU A 50 -9.97 28.49 -8.15
C GLU A 50 -9.58 29.44 -7.01
N ALA A 51 -10.06 29.18 -5.80
CA ALA A 51 -9.70 29.96 -4.60
C ALA A 51 -8.18 29.94 -4.31
N SER A 52 -7.49 28.83 -4.59
CA SER A 52 -6.03 28.74 -4.45
C SER A 52 -5.30 29.62 -5.47
N GLY A 53 -5.81 29.66 -6.71
CA GLY A 53 -5.29 30.55 -7.75
C GLY A 53 -5.50 32.02 -7.41
N GLU A 54 -6.67 32.39 -6.91
CA GLU A 54 -6.97 33.75 -6.45
C GLU A 54 -6.06 34.19 -5.29
N ALA A 55 -5.89 33.34 -4.28
CA ALA A 55 -5.08 33.64 -3.10
C ALA A 55 -3.60 33.90 -3.43
N GLN A 56 -3.09 33.31 -4.52
CA GLN A 56 -1.71 33.52 -4.98
C GLN A 56 -1.58 34.60 -6.05
N GLY A 57 -2.68 35.30 -6.41
CA GLY A 57 -2.69 36.28 -7.50
C GLY A 57 -2.55 35.67 -8.90
N LYS A 58 -2.75 34.35 -9.02
CA LYS A 58 -2.60 33.55 -10.25
C LYS A 58 -3.95 32.97 -10.68
N ARG A 59 -4.95 33.84 -10.85
CA ARG A 59 -6.36 33.45 -11.11
C ARG A 59 -6.51 32.42 -12.24
N ASP A 60 -5.76 32.60 -13.32
CA ASP A 60 -5.85 31.73 -14.49
C ASP A 60 -5.37 30.29 -14.22
N TRP A 61 -4.51 30.09 -13.22
CA TRP A 61 -4.01 28.77 -12.83
C TRP A 61 -5.06 27.97 -12.06
N GLY A 62 -6.05 28.65 -11.48
CA GLY A 62 -7.10 28.05 -10.67
C GLY A 62 -8.33 27.56 -11.47
N ARG A 63 -8.43 27.90 -12.76
CA ARG A 63 -9.67 27.66 -13.55
C ARG A 63 -9.97 26.18 -13.79
N THR A 64 -8.93 25.37 -13.98
CA THR A 64 -9.04 23.92 -14.20
C THR A 64 -7.69 23.24 -13.94
N GLY A 65 -7.70 21.91 -13.80
CA GLY A 65 -6.48 21.09 -13.81
C GLY A 65 -5.73 21.16 -15.15
N PRO A 66 -4.50 20.63 -15.20
CA PRO A 66 -3.64 20.69 -16.38
C PRO A 66 -4.32 20.04 -17.59
N HIS A 67 -4.43 20.78 -18.68
CA HIS A 67 -5.10 20.32 -19.91
C HIS A 67 -4.23 19.37 -20.73
N ASP A 68 -2.93 19.31 -20.45
CA ASP A 68 -1.94 18.52 -21.16
C ASP A 68 -1.50 17.26 -20.40
N SER A 69 -2.26 16.85 -19.36
CA SER A 69 -1.97 15.66 -18.54
C SER A 69 -2.24 14.32 -19.22
N GLY A 70 -2.83 14.32 -20.41
CA GLY A 70 -3.14 13.08 -21.12
C GLY A 70 -4.29 12.30 -20.48
N GLN A 71 -4.30 10.98 -20.71
CA GLN A 71 -5.35 10.05 -20.34
C GLN A 71 -4.78 8.82 -19.63
N HIS A 72 -5.64 8.08 -18.91
CA HIS A 72 -5.31 6.94 -18.05
C HIS A 72 -4.19 6.02 -18.53
N ASN A 73 -4.23 5.57 -19.79
CA ASN A 73 -3.37 4.50 -20.32
C ASN A 73 -2.14 5.00 -21.09
N GLN A 74 -1.90 6.32 -21.10
CA GLN A 74 -0.73 6.89 -21.77
C GLN A 74 0.53 6.72 -20.93
N PHE A 75 1.69 6.84 -21.59
CA PHE A 75 2.98 6.90 -20.91
C PHE A 75 3.37 8.36 -20.67
N PRO A 76 4.26 8.67 -19.72
CA PRO A 76 4.63 10.04 -19.41
C PRO A 76 5.10 10.84 -20.64
N GLU A 77 5.89 10.21 -21.51
CA GLU A 77 6.43 10.84 -22.73
C GLU A 77 5.38 11.13 -23.81
N ASP A 78 4.19 10.52 -23.72
CA ASP A 78 3.07 10.80 -24.64
C ASP A 78 2.27 12.04 -24.26
N THR A 79 2.60 12.68 -23.14
CA THR A 79 1.84 13.80 -22.57
C THR A 79 2.64 15.10 -22.59
N GLY A 80 1.94 16.23 -22.69
CA GLY A 80 2.59 17.54 -22.52
C GLY A 80 3.03 17.77 -21.08
N PHE A 81 2.21 17.29 -20.13
CA PHE A 81 2.41 17.56 -18.72
C PHE A 81 3.52 16.72 -18.10
N PHE A 82 3.57 15.39 -18.32
CA PHE A 82 4.42 14.46 -17.56
C PHE A 82 5.74 14.06 -18.24
N LYS A 83 5.95 14.39 -19.51
CA LYS A 83 7.20 14.09 -20.22
C LYS A 83 8.40 14.68 -19.51
N ARG A 84 9.61 14.21 -19.85
CA ARG A 84 10.87 14.55 -19.16
C ARG A 84 11.05 16.03 -18.76
N ASP A 85 10.72 16.96 -19.64
CA ASP A 85 10.79 18.42 -19.43
C ASP A 85 9.40 19.08 -19.63
N GLY A 86 8.35 18.37 -19.21
CA GLY A 86 6.95 18.76 -19.34
C GLY A 86 6.49 19.79 -18.30
N THR A 87 5.21 20.16 -18.42
CA THR A 87 4.57 21.20 -17.62
C THR A 87 4.62 20.92 -16.11
N TRP A 88 4.74 19.65 -15.68
CA TRP A 88 4.91 19.25 -14.27
C TRP A 88 6.05 19.97 -13.53
N ASN A 89 7.10 20.38 -14.27
CA ASN A 89 8.28 21.05 -13.71
C ASN A 89 8.27 22.58 -13.88
N THR A 90 7.17 23.16 -14.36
CA THR A 90 6.99 24.62 -14.45
C THR A 90 6.42 25.18 -13.15
N GLU A 91 6.39 26.50 -12.99
CA GLU A 91 5.74 27.11 -11.82
C GLU A 91 4.25 26.77 -11.72
N TYR A 92 3.54 26.67 -12.85
CA TYR A 92 2.13 26.24 -12.87
C TYR A 92 2.00 24.79 -12.41
N GLY A 93 2.84 23.90 -12.94
CA GLY A 93 2.86 22.49 -12.54
C GLY A 93 3.13 22.33 -11.04
N GLN A 94 4.11 23.06 -10.50
CA GLN A 94 4.41 23.09 -9.07
C GLN A 94 3.21 23.57 -8.25
N PHE A 95 2.59 24.69 -8.63
CA PHE A 95 1.37 25.19 -7.98
C PHE A 95 0.25 24.15 -7.93
N PHE A 96 -0.04 23.51 -9.07
CA PHE A 96 -1.12 22.54 -9.17
C PHE A 96 -0.82 21.28 -8.33
N LEU A 97 0.39 20.74 -8.43
CA LEU A 97 0.80 19.53 -7.71
C LEU A 97 0.92 19.77 -6.20
N GLU A 98 1.37 20.95 -5.76
CA GLU A 98 1.33 21.37 -4.36
C GLU A 98 -0.11 21.42 -3.85
N TRP A 99 -1.00 22.10 -4.57
CA TRP A 99 -2.42 22.15 -4.20
C TRP A 99 -3.04 20.75 -4.13
N TYR A 100 -2.87 19.93 -5.16
CA TYR A 100 -3.52 18.62 -5.27
C TYR A 100 -3.07 17.65 -4.18
N SER A 101 -1.76 17.60 -3.92
CA SER A 101 -1.19 16.77 -2.84
C SER A 101 -1.50 17.33 -1.45
N GLU A 102 -1.55 18.64 -1.27
CA GLU A 102 -1.93 19.25 0.01
C GLU A 102 -3.40 18.94 0.37
N LYS A 103 -4.32 18.91 -0.61
CA LYS A 103 -5.72 18.52 -0.36
C LYS A 103 -5.82 17.10 0.18
N LEU A 104 -5.04 16.18 -0.37
CA LEU A 104 -4.96 14.80 0.13
C LEU A 104 -4.41 14.74 1.56
N LEU A 105 -3.31 15.44 1.84
CA LEU A 105 -2.71 15.51 3.18
C LEU A 105 -3.65 16.14 4.21
N ARG A 106 -4.38 17.20 3.85
CA ARG A 106 -5.37 17.85 4.72
C ARG A 106 -6.54 16.91 5.02
N ASN A 107 -7.00 16.13 4.04
CA ASN A 107 -8.01 15.09 4.25
C ASN A 107 -7.52 14.03 5.27
N GLY A 108 -6.33 13.46 5.02
CA GLY A 108 -5.71 12.49 5.93
C GLY A 108 -5.55 13.04 7.35
N ASN A 109 -5.03 14.27 7.49
CA ASN A 109 -4.87 14.92 8.79
C ASN A 109 -6.20 15.07 9.55
N ARG A 110 -7.31 15.39 8.87
CA ARG A 110 -8.63 15.50 9.51
C ARG A 110 -9.16 14.15 9.95
N LEU A 111 -9.04 13.12 9.12
CA LEU A 111 -9.50 11.76 9.42
C LEU A 111 -8.72 11.16 10.59
N LEU A 112 -7.38 11.29 10.58
CA LEU A 112 -6.54 10.78 11.66
C LEU A 112 -6.76 11.55 12.97
N ALA A 113 -6.99 12.87 12.92
CA ALA A 113 -7.36 13.64 14.10
C ALA A 113 -8.69 13.15 14.72
N ALA A 114 -9.70 12.90 13.88
CA ALA A 114 -10.99 12.38 14.34
C ALA A 114 -10.85 10.97 14.93
N ALA A 115 -10.14 10.06 14.24
CA ALA A 115 -9.87 8.71 14.73
C ALA A 115 -9.12 8.73 16.06
N LYS A 116 -8.11 9.61 16.21
CA LYS A 116 -7.40 9.81 17.46
C LYS A 116 -8.34 10.21 18.59
N GLY A 117 -9.24 11.17 18.35
CA GLY A 117 -10.22 11.59 19.35
C GLY A 117 -11.17 10.46 19.78
N VAL A 118 -11.60 9.60 18.85
CA VAL A 118 -12.53 8.49 19.13
C VAL A 118 -11.84 7.34 19.88
N PHE A 119 -10.63 6.96 19.47
CA PHE A 119 -9.94 5.77 19.98
C PHE A 119 -8.93 6.08 21.09
N GLN A 120 -8.82 7.34 21.52
CA GLN A 120 -7.96 7.72 22.63
C GLN A 120 -8.30 6.93 23.89
N GLY A 121 -7.28 6.41 24.57
CA GLY A 121 -7.45 5.64 25.80
C GLY A 121 -7.93 4.19 25.61
N THR A 122 -8.22 3.74 24.39
CA THR A 122 -8.66 2.35 24.14
C THR A 122 -7.51 1.33 24.22
N GLY A 123 -6.26 1.80 24.06
CA GLY A 123 -5.05 0.99 23.97
C GLY A 123 -4.72 0.49 22.56
N ALA A 124 -5.62 0.64 21.58
CA ALA A 124 -5.37 0.24 20.20
C ALA A 124 -4.44 1.25 19.49
N LYS A 125 -3.51 0.74 18.67
CA LYS A 125 -2.72 1.57 17.76
C LYS A 125 -3.62 2.07 16.62
N LEU A 126 -3.32 3.27 16.12
CA LEU A 126 -3.90 3.75 14.87
C LEU A 126 -2.90 3.53 13.75
N SER A 127 -3.38 3.06 12.60
CA SER A 127 -2.60 2.99 11.38
C SER A 127 -3.32 3.64 10.21
N GLY A 128 -2.57 4.00 9.18
CA GLY A 128 -3.09 4.51 7.92
C GLY A 128 -2.34 3.88 6.76
N LYS A 129 -3.05 3.58 5.68
CA LYS A 129 -2.45 2.90 4.53
C LYS A 129 -2.04 3.89 3.45
N VAL A 130 -0.84 3.72 2.91
CA VAL A 130 -0.31 4.46 1.75
C VAL A 130 0.00 3.46 0.65
N ALA A 131 -0.51 3.72 -0.56
CA ALA A 131 -0.35 2.83 -1.71
C ALA A 131 1.07 2.87 -2.27
N GLY A 132 1.60 1.71 -2.66
CA GLY A 132 2.88 1.56 -3.36
C GLY A 132 2.74 1.71 -4.87
N ILE A 133 2.86 2.93 -5.38
CA ILE A 133 2.72 3.23 -6.81
C ILE A 133 4.11 3.19 -7.46
N HIS A 134 4.49 1.99 -7.89
CA HIS A 134 5.86 1.71 -8.30
C HIS A 134 6.13 1.92 -9.79
N TRP A 135 5.11 1.98 -10.65
CA TRP A 135 5.30 2.21 -12.08
C TRP A 135 5.57 3.69 -12.37
N HIS A 136 6.32 3.94 -13.42
CA HIS A 136 6.88 5.25 -13.77
C HIS A 136 7.77 5.92 -12.71
N TYR A 137 8.08 5.24 -11.60
CA TYR A 137 8.96 5.75 -10.55
C TYR A 137 10.35 6.12 -11.07
N ARG A 138 10.86 5.43 -12.11
CA ARG A 138 12.17 5.76 -12.71
C ARG A 138 12.14 6.94 -13.68
N THR A 139 10.95 7.46 -14.02
CA THR A 139 10.82 8.67 -14.84
C THR A 139 11.11 9.92 -14.02
N ARG A 140 11.29 11.09 -14.63
CA ARG A 140 11.56 12.32 -13.86
C ARG A 140 10.33 12.85 -13.12
N SER A 141 9.17 12.71 -13.76
CA SER A 141 7.89 13.21 -13.26
C SER A 141 7.27 12.30 -12.22
N HIS A 142 7.56 10.99 -12.25
CA HIS A 142 6.88 10.01 -11.40
C HIS A 142 5.35 10.06 -11.61
N ALA A 143 4.92 10.13 -12.87
CA ALA A 143 3.55 10.50 -13.27
C ALA A 143 2.43 9.81 -12.48
N ALA A 144 2.55 8.50 -12.25
CA ALA A 144 1.54 7.73 -11.53
C ALA A 144 1.42 8.11 -10.04
N GLU A 145 2.55 8.46 -9.40
CA GLU A 145 2.54 8.99 -8.03
C GLU A 145 1.84 10.36 -7.99
N LEU A 146 2.13 11.21 -8.99
CA LEU A 146 1.52 12.54 -9.09
C LEU A 146 0.00 12.47 -9.25
N THR A 147 -0.51 11.65 -10.16
CA THR A 147 -1.96 11.50 -10.41
C THR A 147 -2.68 10.93 -9.19
N ALA A 148 -2.05 10.03 -8.44
CA ALA A 148 -2.58 9.50 -7.19
C ALA A 148 -2.51 10.48 -6.00
N GLY A 149 -1.83 11.62 -6.16
CA GLY A 149 -1.75 12.70 -5.17
C GLY A 149 -0.48 12.71 -4.33
N TYR A 150 0.46 11.80 -4.59
CA TYR A 150 1.79 11.86 -4.00
C TYR A 150 2.66 12.76 -4.86
N TYR A 151 2.97 13.96 -4.36
CA TYR A 151 3.86 14.86 -5.09
C TYR A 151 5.34 14.43 -4.95
N ASN A 152 5.64 13.19 -5.32
CA ASN A 152 6.98 12.64 -5.42
C ASN A 152 7.51 12.94 -6.83
N THR A 153 8.76 13.36 -6.93
CA THR A 153 9.45 13.51 -8.22
C THR A 153 10.92 13.16 -8.00
N ARG A 154 11.70 13.12 -9.07
CA ARG A 154 13.15 12.87 -8.97
C ARG A 154 13.91 13.84 -8.04
N ARG A 155 13.36 15.03 -7.75
CA ARG A 155 14.00 16.06 -6.91
C ARG A 155 13.22 16.40 -5.64
N ARG A 156 12.07 15.78 -5.40
CA ARG A 156 11.19 16.09 -4.27
C ARG A 156 10.69 14.79 -3.67
N ASP A 157 10.95 14.60 -2.39
CA ASP A 157 10.38 13.48 -1.65
C ASP A 157 8.92 13.76 -1.28
N GLY A 158 8.01 13.04 -1.94
CA GLY A 158 6.57 13.14 -1.71
C GLY A 158 6.08 12.49 -0.42
N TYR A 159 6.88 11.61 0.18
CA TYR A 159 6.50 10.79 1.32
C TYR A 159 6.87 11.42 2.67
N ILE A 160 7.87 12.32 2.72
CA ILE A 160 8.22 13.07 3.93
C ILE A 160 7.02 13.84 4.51
N PRO A 161 6.25 14.63 3.74
CA PRO A 161 5.07 15.32 4.27
C PRO A 161 4.02 14.36 4.84
N THR A 162 3.81 13.21 4.18
CA THR A 162 2.91 12.15 4.64
C THR A 162 3.39 11.58 5.96
N ALA A 163 4.66 11.19 6.06
CA ALA A 163 5.24 10.65 7.29
C ALA A 163 5.17 11.66 8.45
N LYS A 164 5.40 12.95 8.20
CA LYS A 164 5.23 14.02 9.20
C LYS A 164 3.77 14.16 9.66
N MET A 165 2.81 14.06 8.73
CA MET A 165 1.39 14.10 9.04
C MET A 165 0.97 12.91 9.93
N PHE A 166 1.48 11.71 9.65
CA PHE A 166 1.25 10.53 10.48
C PHE A 166 1.91 10.67 11.87
N SER A 167 3.13 11.19 11.91
CA SER A 167 3.89 11.46 13.15
C SER A 167 3.14 12.39 14.10
N LYS A 168 2.55 13.47 13.57
CA LYS A 168 1.70 14.41 14.33
C LYS A 168 0.57 13.70 15.09
N HIS A 169 0.02 12.63 14.54
CA HIS A 169 -1.08 11.89 15.16
C HIS A 169 -0.63 10.67 15.96
N GLY A 170 0.64 10.23 15.85
CA GLY A 170 1.13 9.01 16.46
C GLY A 170 0.60 7.75 15.75
N VAL A 171 0.46 7.83 14.43
CA VAL A 171 -0.15 6.80 13.58
C VAL A 171 0.94 5.99 12.87
N VAL A 172 0.79 4.67 12.86
CA VAL A 172 1.66 3.75 12.11
C VAL A 172 1.39 3.91 10.61
N LEU A 173 2.45 4.08 9.81
CA LEU A 173 2.30 4.08 8.36
C LEU A 173 2.35 2.64 7.87
N ASN A 174 1.28 2.19 7.20
CA ASN A 174 1.25 0.89 6.55
C ASN A 174 1.43 1.05 5.04
N PHE A 175 2.36 0.31 4.45
CA PHE A 175 2.77 0.47 3.05
C PHE A 175 2.78 -0.87 2.30
N THR A 176 2.40 -0.86 1.03
CA THR A 176 2.31 -2.06 0.19
C THR A 176 3.60 -2.30 -0.61
N CYS A 177 3.63 -3.36 -1.44
CA CYS A 177 4.72 -3.70 -2.37
C CYS A 177 5.99 -4.25 -1.70
N MET A 178 5.90 -4.71 -0.46
CA MET A 178 7.05 -5.21 0.31
C MET A 178 7.68 -6.49 -0.30
N GLU A 179 6.92 -7.21 -1.12
CA GLU A 179 7.29 -8.47 -1.75
C GLU A 179 7.86 -8.31 -3.17
N MET A 180 7.68 -7.13 -3.79
CA MET A 180 8.00 -6.89 -5.19
C MET A 180 9.49 -6.61 -5.39
N LYS A 181 10.03 -7.09 -6.52
CA LYS A 181 11.40 -6.79 -6.98
C LYS A 181 11.39 -6.01 -8.28
N ASP A 182 12.38 -5.17 -8.48
CA ASP A 182 12.54 -4.39 -9.71
C ASP A 182 12.72 -5.30 -10.93
N GLY A 183 13.46 -6.41 -10.78
CA GLY A 183 13.71 -7.39 -11.84
C GLY A 183 12.50 -8.24 -12.24
N GLU A 184 11.39 -8.17 -11.49
CA GLU A 184 10.14 -8.86 -11.82
C GLU A 184 9.17 -7.95 -12.62
N GLN A 185 9.54 -6.68 -12.83
CA GLN A 185 8.67 -5.70 -13.46
C GLN A 185 8.93 -5.57 -14.97
N PRO A 186 7.91 -5.25 -15.79
CA PRO A 186 8.11 -4.98 -17.21
C PRO A 186 9.02 -3.78 -17.46
N ASP A 187 9.98 -3.91 -18.37
CA ASP A 187 10.97 -2.86 -18.68
C ASP A 187 10.32 -1.53 -19.10
N ASN A 188 9.25 -1.60 -19.91
CA ASN A 188 8.55 -0.42 -20.40
C ASN A 188 7.84 0.36 -19.28
N ALA A 189 7.47 -0.30 -18.17
CA ALA A 189 6.73 0.31 -17.07
C ALA A 189 7.57 1.29 -16.24
N ASN A 190 8.90 1.31 -16.40
CA ASN A 190 9.81 2.17 -15.62
C ASN A 190 9.61 2.00 -14.10
N CYS A 191 9.35 0.76 -13.67
CA CYS A 191 9.07 0.47 -12.27
C CYS A 191 10.30 0.55 -11.38
N SER A 192 10.10 0.88 -10.11
CA SER A 192 11.07 0.56 -9.04
C SER A 192 10.38 0.37 -7.69
N PRO A 193 9.70 -0.76 -7.45
CA PRO A 193 9.13 -1.06 -6.14
C PRO A 193 10.20 -1.07 -5.03
N GLU A 194 11.42 -1.55 -5.30
CA GLU A 194 12.49 -1.59 -4.30
C GLU A 194 12.98 -0.19 -3.94
N GLY A 195 13.17 0.67 -4.95
CA GLY A 195 13.53 2.07 -4.77
C GLY A 195 12.45 2.86 -4.02
N LEU A 196 11.18 2.58 -4.33
CA LEU A 196 10.03 3.19 -3.67
C LEU A 196 9.94 2.78 -2.19
N VAL A 197 10.02 1.49 -1.89
CA VAL A 197 10.03 0.98 -0.51
C VAL A 197 11.18 1.59 0.27
N GLN A 198 12.38 1.65 -0.32
CA GLN A 198 13.54 2.29 0.31
C GLN A 198 13.28 3.76 0.67
N GLN A 199 12.64 4.52 -0.23
CA GLN A 199 12.29 5.92 0.01
C GLN A 199 11.31 6.06 1.20
N VAL A 200 10.24 5.26 1.23
CA VAL A 200 9.25 5.29 2.32
C VAL A 200 9.86 4.89 3.66
N LYS A 201 10.75 3.88 3.67
CA LYS A 201 11.51 3.50 4.87
C LYS A 201 12.35 4.66 5.40
N MET A 202 12.99 5.43 4.53
CA MET A 202 13.76 6.60 4.94
C MET A 202 12.86 7.74 5.45
N ALA A 203 11.74 8.00 4.77
CA ALA A 203 10.78 9.02 5.18
C ALA A 203 10.21 8.72 6.58
N THR A 204 9.74 7.49 6.82
CA THR A 204 9.20 7.06 8.13
C THR A 204 10.25 7.08 9.23
N LYS A 205 11.48 6.62 8.95
CA LYS A 205 12.60 6.72 9.89
C LYS A 205 12.88 8.16 10.28
N SER A 206 12.92 9.07 9.30
CA SER A 206 13.19 10.50 9.54
C SER A 206 12.08 11.20 10.34
N ALA A 207 10.84 10.71 10.23
CA ALA A 207 9.68 11.22 10.95
C ALA A 207 9.50 10.55 12.34
N GLY A 208 10.31 9.55 12.67
CA GLY A 208 10.24 8.83 13.94
C GLY A 208 8.96 8.02 14.13
N ILE A 209 8.37 7.50 13.04
CA ILE A 209 7.14 6.69 13.11
C ILE A 209 7.41 5.23 12.79
N GLU A 210 6.55 4.36 13.31
CA GLU A 210 6.55 2.94 12.94
C GLU A 210 6.10 2.76 11.48
N LEU A 211 6.70 1.78 10.82
CA LEU A 211 6.32 1.34 9.47
C LEU A 211 5.82 -0.11 9.55
N ALA A 212 4.61 -0.35 9.08
CA ALA A 212 4.07 -1.68 8.83
C ALA A 212 4.08 -1.96 7.32
N GLY A 213 4.12 -3.23 6.95
CA GLY A 213 4.14 -3.66 5.55
C GLY A 213 2.98 -4.56 5.17
N GLU A 214 2.62 -4.51 3.88
CA GLU A 214 1.66 -5.41 3.24
C GLU A 214 2.21 -5.93 1.91
N SER A 215 1.83 -7.15 1.53
CA SER A 215 2.00 -7.58 0.15
C SER A 215 0.98 -6.89 -0.77
N ALA A 216 1.43 -6.46 -1.96
CA ALA A 216 0.54 -5.87 -2.97
C ALA A 216 -0.19 -6.96 -3.76
N LEU A 217 0.47 -8.08 -4.05
CA LEU A 217 -0.06 -9.20 -4.80
C LEU A 217 -0.11 -10.48 -3.97
N GLU A 218 -0.99 -11.39 -4.37
CA GLU A 218 -1.07 -12.75 -3.84
C GLU A 218 0.12 -13.58 -4.38
N ARG A 219 1.09 -13.85 -3.51
CA ARG A 219 2.33 -14.60 -3.82
C ARG A 219 2.55 -15.72 -2.82
N TYR A 220 3.07 -16.85 -3.27
CA TYR A 220 3.31 -18.04 -2.44
C TYR A 220 4.75 -18.58 -2.56
N ASP A 221 5.56 -17.95 -3.40
CA ASP A 221 6.92 -18.36 -3.69
C ASP A 221 7.92 -17.82 -2.64
N SER A 222 8.97 -18.58 -2.41
CA SER A 222 10.06 -18.22 -1.50
C SER A 222 10.80 -16.94 -1.93
N GLY A 223 10.74 -16.57 -3.21
CA GLY A 223 11.33 -15.33 -3.73
C GLY A 223 10.66 -14.09 -3.14
N ALA A 224 9.32 -14.04 -3.18
CA ALA A 224 8.50 -12.99 -2.59
C ALA A 224 8.67 -12.92 -1.06
N TYR A 225 8.58 -14.07 -0.38
CA TYR A 225 8.79 -14.13 1.07
C TYR A 225 10.20 -13.69 1.49
N GLY A 226 11.23 -14.11 0.75
CA GLY A 226 12.60 -13.67 0.96
C GLY A 226 12.78 -12.16 0.78
N GLN A 227 12.05 -11.56 -0.18
CA GLN A 227 12.05 -10.11 -0.35
C GLN A 227 11.42 -9.39 0.85
N VAL A 228 10.27 -9.86 1.34
CA VAL A 228 9.64 -9.28 2.54
C VAL A 228 10.56 -9.38 3.75
N LEU A 229 11.25 -10.51 3.94
CA LEU A 229 12.23 -10.69 5.01
C LEU A 229 13.43 -9.74 4.88
N ALA A 230 13.91 -9.48 3.66
CA ALA A 230 14.97 -8.49 3.44
C ALA A 230 14.48 -7.07 3.74
N THR A 231 13.26 -6.74 3.29
CA THR A 231 12.60 -5.46 3.50
C THR A 231 12.23 -5.23 4.97
N SER A 232 12.00 -6.27 5.77
CA SER A 232 11.62 -6.10 7.18
C SER A 232 12.76 -5.61 8.08
N ARG A 233 14.02 -5.78 7.64
CA ARG A 233 15.22 -5.42 8.41
C ARG A 233 15.46 -3.90 8.44
N SER A 234 16.16 -3.45 9.47
CA SER A 234 16.57 -2.03 9.64
C SER A 234 17.70 -1.58 8.71
N ASP A 235 18.42 -2.51 8.09
CA ASP A 235 19.62 -2.21 7.30
C ASP A 235 19.30 -1.30 6.11
N SER A 236 18.07 -1.38 5.61
CA SER A 236 17.50 -0.55 4.54
C SER A 236 16.63 0.60 5.06
N GLY A 237 16.76 1.03 6.32
CA GLY A 237 16.05 2.19 6.88
C GLY A 237 15.28 1.88 8.14
N ASN A 238 13.96 2.08 8.13
CA ASN A 238 13.08 1.73 9.25
C ASN A 238 12.81 0.22 9.24
N ALA A 239 12.90 -0.49 10.37
CA ALA A 239 12.46 -1.88 10.40
C ALA A 239 10.92 -1.93 10.34
N LEU A 240 10.37 -3.03 9.81
CA LEU A 240 8.92 -3.23 9.86
C LEU A 240 8.51 -3.61 11.29
N SER A 241 7.53 -2.89 11.85
CA SER A 241 6.93 -3.25 13.15
C SER A 241 5.89 -4.37 13.03
N ALA A 242 5.28 -4.51 11.86
CA ALA A 242 4.34 -5.57 11.53
C ALA A 242 4.33 -5.84 10.02
N PHE A 243 3.87 -7.03 9.64
CA PHE A 243 3.58 -7.38 8.26
C PHE A 243 2.22 -8.06 8.16
N THR A 244 1.39 -7.64 7.19
CA THR A 244 0.08 -8.21 6.91
C THR A 244 0.09 -8.87 5.53
N TYR A 245 -0.17 -10.17 5.49
CA TYR A 245 -0.17 -10.96 4.25
C TYR A 245 -1.52 -10.89 3.52
N LEU A 246 -1.48 -10.58 2.23
CA LEU A 246 -2.62 -10.63 1.31
C LEU A 246 -2.58 -11.94 0.51
N ARG A 247 -3.52 -12.89 0.66
CA ARG A 247 -4.66 -12.96 1.58
C ARG A 247 -4.90 -14.42 1.96
N LEU A 248 -5.52 -14.65 3.13
CA LEU A 248 -6.06 -15.97 3.48
C LEU A 248 -7.06 -16.47 2.43
N ASN A 249 -6.77 -17.61 1.82
CA ASN A 249 -7.66 -18.30 0.89
C ASN A 249 -7.28 -19.78 0.79
N LYS A 250 -8.04 -20.57 0.02
CA LYS A 250 -7.81 -22.02 -0.10
C LYS A 250 -6.41 -22.37 -0.62
N ARG A 251 -5.89 -21.62 -1.58
CA ARG A 251 -4.57 -21.87 -2.19
C ARG A 251 -3.43 -21.70 -1.21
N LEU A 252 -3.55 -20.77 -0.25
CA LEU A 252 -2.54 -20.60 0.81
C LEU A 252 -2.32 -21.89 1.62
N PHE A 253 -3.38 -22.70 1.77
CA PHE A 253 -3.35 -23.95 2.54
C PHE A 253 -3.01 -25.18 1.70
N GLU A 254 -2.68 -25.02 0.42
CA GLU A 254 -2.10 -26.10 -0.38
C GLU A 254 -0.69 -26.44 0.14
N GLY A 255 -0.28 -27.71 0.05
CA GLY A 255 0.88 -28.24 0.78
C GLY A 255 2.15 -27.40 0.67
N ASP A 256 2.61 -27.09 -0.55
CA ASP A 256 3.83 -26.29 -0.76
C ASP A 256 3.66 -24.83 -0.33
N ASN A 257 2.51 -24.23 -0.63
CA ASN A 257 2.23 -22.84 -0.27
C ASN A 257 2.19 -22.66 1.26
N TRP A 258 1.58 -23.62 1.96
CA TRP A 258 1.52 -23.61 3.41
C TRP A 258 2.89 -23.82 4.03
N ARG A 259 3.71 -24.74 3.50
CA ARG A 259 5.11 -24.90 3.93
C ARG A 259 5.87 -23.59 3.81
N ASN A 260 5.88 -22.96 2.64
CA ASN A 260 6.57 -21.69 2.43
C ASN A 260 6.06 -20.59 3.38
N MET A 261 4.75 -20.53 3.65
CA MET A 261 4.16 -19.58 4.60
C MET A 261 4.65 -19.82 6.04
N VAL A 262 4.74 -21.08 6.47
CA VAL A 262 5.28 -21.44 7.80
C VAL A 262 6.75 -21.02 7.90
N GLU A 263 7.56 -21.30 6.88
CA GLU A 263 8.97 -20.87 6.86
C GLU A 263 9.10 -19.34 6.91
N PHE A 264 8.25 -18.64 6.15
CA PHE A 264 8.19 -17.18 6.15
C PHE A 264 7.84 -16.61 7.53
N VAL A 265 6.81 -17.15 8.20
CA VAL A 265 6.40 -16.71 9.53
C VAL A 265 7.49 -16.98 10.57
N LYS A 266 8.16 -18.15 10.52
CA LYS A 266 9.33 -18.44 11.36
C LYS A 266 10.44 -17.42 11.11
N GLY A 267 10.74 -17.13 9.85
CA GLY A 267 11.72 -16.13 9.44
C GLY A 267 11.41 -14.73 10.00
N MET A 268 10.14 -14.30 9.95
CA MET A 268 9.71 -13.01 10.52
C MET A 268 9.88 -12.98 12.04
N ALA A 269 9.54 -14.07 12.74
CA ALA A 269 9.65 -14.17 14.20
C ALA A 269 11.11 -14.16 14.69
N GLU A 270 12.03 -14.76 13.95
CA GLU A 270 13.47 -14.83 14.27
C GLU A 270 14.25 -13.56 13.89
N GLY A 271 13.55 -12.49 13.50
CA GLY A 271 14.15 -11.22 13.10
C GLY A 271 14.81 -11.28 11.72
N ALA A 272 14.22 -12.05 10.81
CA ALA A 272 14.68 -12.27 9.44
C ALA A 272 16.13 -12.75 9.33
N ARG A 273 16.70 -13.42 10.34
CA ARG A 273 18.03 -14.04 10.22
C ARG A 273 17.87 -15.35 9.44
N ASN A 274 18.57 -15.49 8.31
CA ASN A 274 18.56 -16.71 7.51
C ASN A 274 19.16 -17.88 8.32
N LYS A 275 18.33 -18.60 9.08
CA LYS A 275 18.62 -19.98 9.47
C LYS A 275 17.82 -20.88 8.54
N ARG A 276 18.53 -21.56 7.64
CA ARG A 276 17.96 -22.62 6.81
C ARG A 276 17.36 -23.67 7.75
N LEU A 277 16.10 -24.05 7.53
CA LEU A 277 15.42 -25.04 8.38
C LEU A 277 16.16 -26.38 8.33
N LEU A 278 16.13 -27.09 9.46
CA LEU A 278 16.51 -28.50 9.53
C LEU A 278 15.45 -29.32 8.79
N GLU A 279 15.88 -30.39 8.11
CA GLU A 279 15.04 -31.27 7.29
C GLU A 279 13.86 -31.90 8.07
N CYS A 280 13.96 -31.98 9.40
CA CYS A 280 12.88 -32.44 10.27
C CYS A 280 11.68 -31.48 10.36
N ASP A 281 11.86 -30.21 10.00
CA ASP A 281 10.80 -29.19 10.05
C ASP A 281 10.09 -29.01 8.69
N SER A 282 10.60 -29.66 7.63
CA SER A 282 10.06 -29.59 6.25
C SER A 282 9.29 -30.85 5.84
N THR A 283 9.37 -31.92 6.63
CA THR A 283 8.54 -33.12 6.49
C THR A 283 7.23 -32.93 7.27
N GLY A 284 6.10 -33.25 6.62
CA GLY A 284 4.79 -33.08 7.23
C GLY A 284 4.68 -33.88 8.54
N THR A 285 4.14 -33.26 9.58
CA THR A 285 3.70 -34.01 10.76
C THR A 285 2.52 -34.89 10.35
N ASP A 286 2.53 -36.16 10.72
CA ASP A 286 1.38 -37.10 10.64
C ASP A 286 0.28 -36.69 11.64
N LEU A 287 -0.21 -35.45 11.54
CA LEU A 287 -1.36 -35.01 12.32
C LEU A 287 -2.61 -35.63 11.68
N PHE A 288 -2.98 -36.79 12.21
CA PHE A 288 -4.19 -37.51 11.85
C PHE A 288 -5.42 -36.64 12.19
N VAL A 289 -6.01 -35.99 11.20
CA VAL A 289 -7.32 -35.33 11.35
C VAL A 289 -8.37 -36.45 11.34
N GLY A 290 -8.76 -36.89 12.53
CA GLY A 290 -9.78 -37.92 12.70
C GLY A 290 -11.12 -37.48 12.11
N PHE A 291 -11.53 -38.14 11.03
CA PHE A 291 -12.90 -38.03 10.53
C PHE A 291 -13.86 -38.60 11.59
N ILE A 292 -14.80 -37.77 12.05
CA ILE A 292 -15.91 -38.20 12.90
C ILE A 292 -16.80 -39.12 12.05
N LYS A 293 -16.78 -40.42 12.33
CA LYS A 293 -17.75 -41.37 11.76
C LYS A 293 -19.11 -41.15 12.42
N GLU A 294 -20.14 -41.04 11.60
CA GLU A 294 -21.55 -41.06 12.00
C GLU A 294 -21.84 -42.30 12.87
N LYS A 295 -22.56 -42.08 13.97
CA LYS A 295 -23.03 -43.13 14.87
C LYS A 295 -24.09 -43.97 14.16
N ASN A 296 -23.78 -45.23 13.87
CA ASN A 296 -24.80 -46.26 13.65
C ASN A 296 -25.53 -46.49 14.97
N VAL A 297 -26.83 -46.17 14.99
CA VAL A 297 -27.75 -46.57 16.04
C VAL A 297 -27.97 -48.07 15.94
N GLN A 298 -27.70 -48.80 17.02
CA GLN A 298 -28.06 -50.21 17.18
C GLN A 298 -29.57 -50.31 17.41
N GLU A 299 -30.29 -51.04 16.56
CA GLU A 299 -31.58 -51.63 16.91
C GLU A 299 -31.33 -52.98 17.60
N GLU A 300 -31.72 -53.05 18.87
CA GLU A 300 -31.75 -54.29 19.66
C GLU A 300 -32.90 -55.18 19.18
N LYS A 301 -32.58 -56.46 18.94
CA LYS A 301 -33.55 -57.53 18.73
C LYS A 301 -34.06 -58.01 20.09
N GLU A 302 -35.36 -57.92 20.33
CA GLU A 302 -36.06 -58.81 21.26
C GLU A 302 -36.90 -59.81 20.48
N THR A 303 -36.61 -61.10 20.71
CA THR A 303 -37.36 -62.25 20.21
C THR A 303 -38.18 -62.78 21.38
N VAL A 304 -39.48 -63.00 21.20
CA VAL A 304 -40.28 -63.85 22.10
C VAL A 304 -41.14 -64.79 21.23
N LEU A 305 -40.96 -66.10 21.47
CA LEU A 305 -41.78 -67.23 20.97
C LEU A 305 -43.23 -67.10 21.48
N VAL A 306 -44.29 -67.48 20.75
CA VAL A 306 -44.72 -68.80 20.24
C VAL A 306 -45.67 -68.58 19.07
#